data_AF-A0A0F7S1W9-F1
#
_entry.id   AF-A0A0F7S1W9-F1
#
_cell.length_a   1.000
_cell.length_b   1.000
_cell.length_c   1.000
_cell.angle_alpha   90.00
_cell.angle_beta   90.00
_cell.angle_gamma   90.00
#
_symmetry.space_group_name_H-M   'P 1'
#
loop_
_entity.id
_entity.type
_entity.pdbx_description
1 polymer ?
#
loop_
_entity_poly.entity_id
_entity_poly.type
_entity_poly.pdbx_seq_one_letter_code
_entity_poly.pdbx_strand_id
1 'polypeptide(L)'
;MNETHNALKLPTPGASVDAELASREFQFPYPEAYSIQLDLMRQVFSTIEDGKVGLFESPTGTGKSLSLICAAFTWLRQNAKRHTKANSSTITGDNTRTSQGATSQQEPDWVIQHELERKRREHQAYELDLRDRIAAARAKQAALKRSHRDGLLDADARAAKRHRSSANNNDDQDSDDDLLIDEDEGAKGARALQMVTYSKLALSE
;
A
#
# COMPACT_ATOMS: atom_id res chain seq x y z
N MET A 1 5.20 5.34 -30.74
CA MET A 1 4.45 5.49 -29.46
C MET A 1 5.32 5.41 -28.20
N ASN A 2 6.66 5.55 -28.25
CA ASN A 2 7.52 5.22 -27.09
C ASN A 2 8.17 6.41 -26.33
N GLU A 3 8.00 7.66 -26.79
CA GLU A 3 8.77 8.78 -26.21
C GLU A 3 8.09 9.45 -24.99
N THR A 4 6.76 9.34 -24.84
CA THR A 4 6.03 10.01 -23.75
C THR A 4 6.19 9.33 -22.39
N HIS A 5 6.50 8.02 -22.36
CA HIS A 5 6.71 7.30 -21.09
C HIS A 5 8.05 7.62 -20.42
N ASN A 6 9.03 8.12 -21.17
CA ASN A 6 10.35 8.44 -20.61
C ASN A 6 10.36 9.80 -19.87
N ALA A 7 9.47 10.73 -20.26
CA ALA A 7 9.42 12.09 -19.72
C ALA A 7 8.97 12.18 -18.25
N LEU A 8 8.32 11.13 -17.71
CA LEU A 8 7.85 11.11 -16.32
C LEU A 8 8.49 10.00 -15.45
N LYS A 9 9.54 9.32 -15.92
CA LYS A 9 10.19 8.27 -15.13
C LYS A 9 10.85 8.88 -13.89
N LEU A 10 10.59 8.29 -12.71
CA LEU A 10 11.25 8.72 -11.48
C LEU A 10 12.73 8.27 -11.49
N PRO A 11 13.66 9.16 -11.14
CA PRO A 11 15.06 8.77 -10.97
C PRO A 11 15.16 7.81 -9.77
N THR A 12 15.98 6.76 -9.91
CA THR A 12 16.21 5.83 -8.80
C THR A 12 16.99 6.55 -7.69
N PRO A 13 16.48 6.57 -6.44
CA PRO A 13 17.16 7.22 -5.33
C PRO A 13 18.42 6.47 -4.93
N GLY A 14 19.31 7.18 -4.25
CA GLY A 14 20.57 6.68 -3.74
C GLY A 14 21.55 6.34 -4.84
N ALA A 15 21.52 7.01 -6.00
CA ALA A 15 22.56 6.87 -7.03
C ALA A 15 23.91 7.49 -6.61
N SER A 16 23.96 8.21 -5.49
CA SER A 16 25.20 8.76 -4.93
C SER A 16 26.15 7.65 -4.50
N VAL A 17 27.45 7.94 -4.63
CA VAL A 17 28.53 7.09 -4.10
C VAL A 17 28.56 7.12 -2.57
N ASP A 18 28.10 8.22 -1.97
CA ASP A 18 28.02 8.40 -0.53
C ASP A 18 26.83 7.63 0.05
N ALA A 19 27.13 6.62 0.88
CA ALA A 19 26.14 5.74 1.49
C ALA A 19 25.18 6.47 2.45
N GLU A 20 25.67 7.47 3.20
CA GLU A 20 24.84 8.28 4.10
C GLU A 20 23.79 9.10 3.32
N LEU A 21 24.19 9.73 2.22
CA LEU A 21 23.27 10.46 1.35
C LEU A 21 22.25 9.52 0.71
N ALA A 22 22.70 8.37 0.22
CA ALA A 22 21.82 7.36 -0.35
C ALA A 22 20.79 6.85 0.68
N SER A 23 21.23 6.65 1.92
CA SER A 23 20.36 6.23 3.03
C SER A 23 19.29 7.27 3.33
N ARG A 24 19.67 8.56 3.35
CA ARG A 24 18.74 9.67 3.56
C ARG A 24 17.71 9.80 2.44
N GLU A 25 18.09 9.56 1.19
CA GLU A 25 17.16 9.59 0.06
C GLU A 25 16.06 8.54 0.17
N PHE A 26 16.39 7.36 0.71
CA PHE A 26 15.42 6.30 1.04
C PHE A 26 14.71 6.49 2.39
N GLN A 27 14.96 7.61 3.09
CA GLN A 27 14.47 7.86 4.46
C GLN A 27 14.76 6.69 5.40
N PHE A 28 15.95 6.12 5.24
CA PHE A 28 16.41 5.05 6.10
C PHE A 28 16.50 5.57 7.55
N PRO A 29 16.05 4.80 8.55
CA PRO A 29 15.95 5.30 9.93
C PRO A 29 17.30 5.47 10.63
N TYR A 30 18.36 4.87 10.10
CA TYR A 30 19.73 4.99 10.61
C TYR A 30 20.56 5.90 9.70
N PRO A 31 21.68 6.47 10.21
CA PRO A 31 22.53 7.36 9.43
C PRO A 31 23.02 6.73 8.13
N GLU A 32 23.43 5.46 8.19
CA GLU A 32 24.01 4.74 7.06
C GLU A 32 23.43 3.32 6.99
N ALA A 33 22.87 2.98 5.83
CA ALA A 33 22.45 1.64 5.48
C ALA A 33 23.63 0.84 4.94
N TYR A 34 23.62 -0.47 5.16
CA TYR A 34 24.62 -1.35 4.56
C TYR A 34 24.53 -1.31 3.03
N SER A 35 25.64 -1.53 2.35
CA SER A 35 25.70 -1.57 0.88
C SER A 35 24.65 -2.51 0.28
N ILE A 36 24.51 -3.72 0.85
CA ILE A 36 23.51 -4.71 0.42
C ILE A 36 22.06 -4.21 0.58
N GLN A 37 21.79 -3.40 1.61
CA GLN A 37 20.47 -2.79 1.82
C GLN A 37 20.20 -1.71 0.78
N LEU A 38 21.19 -0.86 0.48
CA LEU A 38 21.09 0.16 -0.56
C LEU A 38 20.83 -0.48 -1.93
N ASP A 39 21.55 -1.55 -2.26
CA ASP A 39 21.38 -2.26 -3.53
C ASP A 39 20.00 -2.90 -3.65
N LEU A 40 19.53 -3.56 -2.58
CA LEU A 40 18.17 -4.08 -2.52
C LEU A 40 17.13 -2.95 -2.69
N MET A 41 17.31 -1.81 -2.01
CA MET A 41 16.38 -0.69 -2.10
C MET A 41 16.32 -0.09 -3.51
N ARG A 42 17.48 0.10 -4.16
CA ARG A 42 17.59 0.59 -5.54
C ARG A 42 16.90 -0.35 -6.53
N GLN A 43 17.14 -1.65 -6.42
CA GLN A 43 16.57 -2.65 -7.32
C GLN A 43 15.06 -2.79 -7.14
N VAL A 44 14.57 -2.78 -5.89
CA VAL A 44 13.13 -2.77 -5.61
C VAL A 44 12.48 -1.52 -6.18
N PHE A 45 13.06 -0.34 -5.93
CA PHE A 45 12.52 0.92 -6.43
C PHE A 45 12.41 0.93 -7.96
N SER A 46 13.49 0.56 -8.66
CA SER A 46 13.52 0.57 -10.14
C SER A 46 12.55 -0.46 -10.74
N THR A 47 12.39 -1.61 -10.10
CA THR A 47 11.45 -2.66 -10.53
C THR A 47 10.00 -2.18 -10.40
N ILE A 48 9.67 -1.48 -9.31
CA ILE A 48 8.34 -0.89 -9.13
C ILE A 48 8.12 0.20 -10.18
N GLU A 49 9.08 1.10 -10.40
CA GLU A 49 8.97 2.17 -11.40
C GLU A 49 8.82 1.63 -12.82
N ASP A 50 9.49 0.54 -13.14
CA ASP A 50 9.40 -0.12 -14.44
C ASP A 50 8.13 -0.98 -14.60
N GLY A 51 7.33 -1.16 -13.55
CA GLY A 51 6.15 -2.02 -13.56
C GLY A 51 6.48 -3.50 -13.77
N LYS A 52 7.66 -3.95 -13.35
CA LYS A 52 8.17 -5.31 -13.55
C LYS A 52 7.95 -6.20 -12.33
N VAL A 53 8.10 -7.51 -12.52
CA VAL A 53 8.21 -8.49 -11.43
C VAL A 53 9.69 -8.74 -11.16
N GLY A 54 10.11 -8.60 -9.90
CA GLY A 54 11.49 -8.82 -9.46
C GLY A 54 11.58 -9.93 -8.42
N LEU A 55 12.58 -10.80 -8.55
CA LEU A 55 12.94 -11.82 -7.58
C LEU A 55 14.23 -11.40 -6.88
N PHE A 56 14.14 -11.08 -5.58
CA PHE A 56 15.26 -10.58 -4.79
C PHE A 56 15.59 -11.54 -3.65
N GLU A 57 16.82 -12.05 -3.66
CA GLU A 57 17.39 -12.76 -2.54
C GLU A 57 18.22 -11.81 -1.67
N SER A 58 18.19 -12.00 -0.36
CA SER A 58 18.99 -11.23 0.58
C SER A 58 19.31 -12.13 1.79
N PRO A 59 20.56 -12.15 2.29
CA PRO A 59 20.92 -12.97 3.44
C PRO A 59 20.06 -12.66 4.67
N THR A 60 19.76 -13.66 5.48
CA THR A 60 18.99 -13.48 6.71
C THR A 60 19.71 -12.53 7.67
N GLY A 61 18.94 -11.74 8.43
CA GLY A 61 19.50 -10.78 9.41
C GLY A 61 19.99 -9.45 8.83
N THR A 62 19.97 -9.24 7.50
CA THR A 62 20.42 -8.00 6.85
C THR A 62 19.35 -6.92 6.74
N GLY A 63 18.18 -7.10 7.38
CA GLY A 63 17.12 -6.09 7.38
C GLY A 63 16.29 -6.01 6.09
N LYS A 64 16.12 -7.13 5.35
CA LYS A 64 15.28 -7.22 4.13
C LYS A 64 13.92 -6.53 4.26
N SER A 65 13.22 -6.75 5.37
CA SER A 65 11.91 -6.15 5.61
C SER A 65 11.99 -4.61 5.69
N LEU A 66 13.01 -4.09 6.38
CA LEU A 66 13.21 -2.64 6.50
C LEU A 66 13.57 -2.03 5.14
N SER A 67 14.51 -2.63 4.40
CA SER A 67 14.89 -2.18 3.07
C SER A 67 13.69 -2.17 2.11
N LEU A 68 12.88 -3.23 2.12
CA LEU A 68 11.69 -3.31 1.28
C LEU A 68 10.69 -2.19 1.59
N ILE A 69 10.46 -1.91 2.87
CA ILE A 69 9.57 -0.84 3.33
C ILE A 69 10.11 0.53 2.89
N CYS A 70 11.39 0.82 3.15
CA CYS A 70 12.01 2.09 2.78
C CYS A 70 11.94 2.36 1.26
N ALA A 71 12.23 1.35 0.44
CA ALA A 71 12.11 1.46 -1.02
C ALA A 71 10.68 1.72 -1.47
N ALA A 72 9.71 0.94 -0.98
CA ALA A 72 8.30 1.06 -1.37
C ALA A 72 7.69 2.41 -0.94
N PHE A 73 7.96 2.87 0.28
CA PHE A 73 7.47 4.16 0.76
C PHE A 73 8.12 5.33 0.02
N THR A 74 9.41 5.23 -0.28
CA THR A 74 10.11 6.25 -1.07
C THR A 74 9.49 6.36 -2.45
N TRP A 75 9.23 5.24 -3.12
CA TRP A 75 8.54 5.22 -4.41
C TRP A 75 7.14 5.83 -4.33
N LEU A 76 6.31 5.41 -3.35
CA LEU A 76 4.96 5.96 -3.15
C LEU A 76 4.96 7.48 -2.97
N ARG A 77 5.87 8.01 -2.14
CA ARG A 77 6.00 9.45 -1.89
C ARG A 77 6.40 10.21 -3.16
N GLN A 78 7.34 9.67 -3.93
CA GLN A 78 7.78 10.31 -5.17
C GLN A 78 6.71 10.24 -6.26
N ASN A 79 6.00 9.11 -6.36
CA ASN A 79 4.89 8.95 -7.30
C ASN A 79 3.74 9.93 -6.97
N ALA A 80 3.37 10.07 -5.70
CA ALA A 80 2.38 11.06 -5.28
C ALA A 80 2.79 12.51 -5.66
N LYS A 81 4.06 12.87 -5.46
CA LYS A 81 4.61 14.17 -5.87
C LYS A 81 4.62 14.37 -7.39
N ARG A 82 4.84 13.31 -8.17
CA ARG A 82 4.77 13.34 -9.64
C ARG A 82 3.35 13.68 -10.09
N HIS A 83 2.33 13.07 -9.49
CA HIS A 83 0.93 13.38 -9.82
C HIS A 83 0.54 14.82 -9.47
N THR A 84 1.00 15.36 -8.34
CA THR A 84 0.70 16.76 -7.99
C THR A 84 1.42 17.75 -8.90
N LYS A 85 2.70 17.52 -9.22
CA LYS A 85 3.47 18.38 -10.14
C LYS A 85 2.92 18.36 -11.56
N ALA A 86 2.55 17.19 -12.08
CA ALA A 86 1.96 17.08 -13.42
C ALA A 86 0.70 17.94 -13.55
N ASN A 87 -0.17 17.94 -12.54
CA ASN A 87 -1.38 18.77 -12.52
C ASN A 87 -1.08 20.28 -12.47
N SER A 88 0.02 20.70 -11.83
CA SER A 88 0.44 22.11 -11.80
C SER A 88 1.14 22.55 -13.09
N SER A 89 1.96 21.69 -13.71
CA SER A 89 2.66 22.03 -14.96
C SER A 89 1.72 22.14 -16.17
N THR A 90 0.59 21.43 -16.17
CA THR A 90 -0.45 21.61 -17.20
C THR A 90 -1.17 22.96 -17.08
N ILE A 91 -1.17 23.59 -15.89
CA ILE A 91 -1.76 24.92 -15.67
C ILE A 91 -0.78 26.05 -16.07
N THR A 92 0.53 25.77 -16.09
CA THR A 92 1.58 26.76 -16.41
C THR A 92 2.34 26.41 -17.69
N GLY A 93 1.64 25.84 -18.68
CA GLY A 93 2.15 25.60 -20.02
C GLY A 93 2.33 26.91 -20.81
N ASP A 94 3.51 27.50 -20.66
CA ASP A 94 4.29 28.16 -21.73
C ASP A 94 3.66 29.35 -22.48
N ASN A 95 3.75 30.55 -21.88
CA ASN A 95 3.53 31.82 -22.58
C ASN A 95 4.85 32.52 -22.94
N THR A 96 5.97 31.78 -22.94
CA THR A 96 7.30 32.36 -23.14
C THR A 96 8.22 31.43 -23.94
N ARG A 97 7.87 31.13 -25.20
CA ARG A 97 8.84 31.13 -26.32
C ARG A 97 8.17 30.93 -27.68
N THR A 98 8.56 31.84 -28.58
CA THR A 98 8.56 31.70 -30.04
C THR A 98 7.22 31.73 -30.77
N SER A 99 6.83 32.97 -31.08
CA SER A 99 6.31 33.36 -32.39
C SER A 99 7.04 32.65 -33.55
N GLN A 100 6.42 31.65 -34.18
CA GLN A 100 6.45 31.42 -35.63
C GLN A 100 5.60 30.17 -36.00
N GLY A 101 4.40 30.44 -36.51
CA GLY A 101 3.73 29.63 -37.54
C GLY A 101 3.37 28.19 -37.23
N ALA A 102 2.18 27.96 -36.65
CA ALA A 102 1.33 26.82 -37.02
C ALA A 102 -0.12 27.11 -36.61
N THR A 103 -1.03 26.96 -37.57
CA THR A 103 -2.46 27.18 -37.46
C THR A 103 -3.17 26.00 -36.79
N SER A 104 -4.25 26.35 -36.06
CA SER A 104 -5.41 25.54 -35.66
C SER A 104 -5.32 24.66 -34.40
N GLN A 105 -6.24 24.95 -33.46
CA GLN A 105 -6.69 24.15 -32.31
C GLN A 105 -5.89 24.26 -30.99
N GLN A 106 -5.60 25.47 -30.50
CA GLN A 106 -5.34 25.62 -29.07
C GLN A 106 -6.69 25.67 -28.34
N GLU A 107 -6.98 24.64 -27.53
CA GLU A 107 -8.23 24.55 -26.75
C GLU A 107 -8.38 25.80 -25.85
N PRO A 108 -9.56 26.45 -25.82
CA PRO A 108 -9.78 27.62 -24.97
C PRO A 108 -9.54 27.30 -23.48
N ASP A 109 -9.00 28.27 -22.73
CA ASP A 109 -8.68 28.11 -21.30
C ASP A 109 -9.85 27.58 -20.44
N TRP A 110 -11.09 27.95 -20.78
CA TRP A 110 -12.29 27.47 -20.07
C TRP A 110 -12.54 25.97 -20.27
N VAL A 111 -12.16 25.39 -21.42
CA VAL A 111 -12.27 23.96 -21.73
C VAL A 111 -11.28 23.19 -20.87
N ILE A 112 -10.03 23.67 -20.83
CA ILE A 112 -8.96 23.10 -19.99
C ILE A 112 -9.33 23.17 -18.51
N GLN A 113 -9.88 24.31 -18.07
CA GLN A 113 -10.32 24.50 -16.69
C GLN A 113 -11.50 23.57 -16.32
N HIS A 114 -12.46 23.37 -17.22
CA HIS A 114 -13.58 22.46 -17.01
C HIS A 114 -13.13 20.98 -16.95
N GLU A 115 -12.21 20.57 -17.83
CA GLU A 115 -11.58 19.24 -17.83
C GLU A 115 -10.85 18.96 -16.50
N LEU A 116 -10.07 19.94 -16.02
CA LEU A 116 -9.37 19.87 -14.73
C LEU A 116 -10.33 19.78 -13.55
N GLU A 117 -11.40 20.59 -13.54
CA GLU A 117 -12.41 20.56 -12.49
C GLU A 117 -13.17 19.23 -12.48
N ARG A 118 -13.46 18.66 -13.66
CA ARG A 118 -14.06 17.33 -13.80
C ARG A 118 -13.16 16.26 -13.22
N LYS A 119 -11.88 16.21 -13.63
CA LYS A 119 -10.90 15.25 -13.11
C LYS A 119 -10.68 15.40 -11.60
N ARG A 120 -10.67 16.63 -11.08
CA ARG A 120 -10.57 16.89 -9.63
C ARG A 120 -11.76 16.31 -8.89
N ARG A 121 -12.98 16.53 -9.39
CA ARG A 121 -14.21 16.02 -8.77
C ARG A 121 -14.28 14.49 -8.81
N GLU A 122 -13.91 13.89 -9.94
CA GLU A 122 -13.81 12.43 -10.08
C GLU A 122 -12.80 11.84 -9.10
N HIS A 123 -11.61 12.45 -8.98
CA HIS A 123 -10.60 12.01 -8.03
C HIS A 123 -11.05 12.16 -6.57
N GLN A 124 -11.76 13.24 -6.23
CA GLN A 124 -12.34 13.45 -4.91
C GLN A 124 -13.44 12.42 -4.60
N ALA A 125 -14.33 12.15 -5.55
CA ALA A 125 -15.37 11.14 -5.42
C ALA A 125 -14.77 9.73 -5.20
N TYR A 126 -13.73 9.39 -5.97
CA TYR A 126 -13.00 8.14 -5.81
C TYR A 126 -12.31 8.03 -4.44
N GLU A 127 -11.67 9.11 -3.98
CA GLU A 127 -11.08 9.14 -2.63
C GLU A 127 -12.13 8.93 -1.53
N LEU A 128 -13.31 9.55 -1.65
CA LEU A 128 -14.39 9.38 -0.68
C LEU A 128 -14.92 7.96 -0.67
N ASP A 129 -15.20 7.36 -1.84
CA ASP A 129 -15.59 5.94 -1.94
C ASP A 129 -14.55 5.02 -1.28
N LEU A 130 -13.27 5.25 -1.56
CA LEU A 130 -12.19 4.46 -0.98
C LEU A 130 -12.13 4.62 0.54
N ARG A 131 -12.28 5.84 1.05
CA ARG A 131 -12.32 6.12 2.50
C ARG A 131 -13.50 5.40 3.16
N ASP A 132 -14.68 5.46 2.56
CA ASP A 132 -15.89 4.80 3.07
C ASP A 132 -15.72 3.28 3.10
N ARG A 133 -15.15 2.69 2.05
CA ARG A 133 -14.85 1.25 1.98
C ARG A 133 -13.86 0.82 3.05
N ILE A 134 -12.80 1.60 3.28
CA ILE A 134 -11.82 1.35 4.35
C ILE A 134 -12.48 1.47 5.73
N ALA A 135 -13.33 2.48 5.93
CA ALA A 135 -14.05 2.66 7.19
C ALA A 135 -14.99 1.49 7.48
N ALA A 136 -15.74 1.03 6.47
CA ALA A 136 -16.63 -0.13 6.59
C ALA A 136 -15.85 -1.42 6.90
N ALA A 137 -14.71 -1.64 6.24
CA ALA A 137 -13.85 -2.79 6.53
C ALA A 137 -13.33 -2.77 7.97
N ARG A 138 -12.87 -1.60 8.45
CA ARG A 138 -12.42 -1.43 9.84
C ARG A 138 -13.55 -1.63 10.85
N ALA A 139 -14.75 -1.14 10.56
CA ALA A 139 -15.91 -1.32 11.43
C ALA A 139 -16.29 -2.81 11.56
N LYS A 140 -16.27 -3.56 10.45
CA LYS A 140 -16.48 -5.03 10.46
C LYS A 140 -15.42 -5.75 11.29
N GLN A 141 -14.14 -5.40 11.11
CA GLN A 141 -13.05 -5.98 11.91
C GLN A 141 -13.18 -5.65 13.40
N ALA A 142 -13.59 -4.43 13.74
CA ALA A 142 -13.80 -4.02 15.13
C ALA A 142 -14.99 -4.75 15.77
N ALA A 143 -16.09 -4.94 15.03
CA ALA A 143 -17.24 -5.70 15.49
C ALA A 143 -16.87 -7.17 15.78
N LEU A 144 -16.12 -7.81 14.88
CA LEU A 144 -15.66 -9.19 15.05
C LEU A 144 -14.71 -9.33 16.24
N LYS A 145 -13.77 -8.39 16.42
CA LYS A 145 -12.90 -8.37 17.61
C LYS A 145 -13.69 -8.16 18.90
N ARG A 146 -14.75 -7.34 18.86
CA ARG A 146 -15.61 -7.12 20.03
C ARG A 146 -16.40 -8.37 20.38
N SER A 147 -17.01 -9.05 19.41
CA SER A 147 -17.74 -10.31 19.65
C SER A 147 -16.80 -11.42 20.13
N HIS A 148 -15.59 -11.51 19.58
CA HIS A 148 -14.59 -12.47 20.05
C HIS A 148 -14.18 -12.19 21.50
N ARG A 149 -13.94 -10.92 21.86
CA ARG A 149 -13.61 -10.54 23.24
C ARG A 149 -14.77 -10.79 24.20
N ASP A 150 -16.00 -10.51 23.79
CA ASP A 150 -17.20 -10.73 24.62
C ASP A 150 -17.45 -12.24 24.83
N GLY A 151 -17.25 -13.05 23.79
CA GLY A 151 -17.28 -14.51 23.88
C GLY A 151 -16.19 -15.09 24.78
N LEU A 152 -14.98 -14.52 24.76
CA LEU A 152 -13.90 -14.92 25.67
C LEU A 152 -14.23 -14.60 27.13
N LEU A 153 -14.82 -13.43 27.40
CA LEU A 153 -15.24 -13.04 28.76
C LEU A 153 -16.40 -13.93 29.28
N ASP A 154 -17.34 -14.33 28.41
CA ASP A 154 -18.40 -15.27 28.79
C ASP A 154 -17.87 -16.70 28.99
N ALA A 155 -16.89 -17.13 28.18
CA ALA A 155 -16.18 -18.40 28.37
C ALA A 155 -15.42 -18.43 29.71
N ASP A 156 -14.68 -17.38 30.04
CA ASP A 156 -13.98 -17.23 31.32
C ASP A 156 -14.95 -17.23 32.51
N ALA A 157 -16.09 -16.54 32.40
CA ALA A 157 -17.12 -16.53 33.44
C ALA A 157 -17.75 -17.92 33.64
N ARG A 158 -17.99 -18.66 32.56
CA ARG A 158 -18.50 -20.04 32.60
C ARG A 158 -17.45 -21.02 33.15
N ALA A 159 -16.18 -20.89 32.76
CA ALA A 159 -15.07 -21.68 33.29
C ALA A 159 -14.88 -21.45 34.80
N ALA A 160 -14.92 -20.19 35.26
CA ALA A 160 -14.86 -19.85 36.68
C ALA A 160 -16.05 -20.41 37.50
N LYS A 161 -17.24 -20.49 36.89
CA LYS A 161 -18.42 -21.13 37.52
C LYS A 161 -18.28 -22.66 37.57
N ARG A 162 -17.73 -23.29 36.53
CA ARG A 162 -17.42 -24.74 36.49
C ARG A 162 -16.37 -25.11 37.53
N HIS A 163 -15.32 -24.31 37.69
CA HIS A 163 -14.27 -24.54 38.68
C HIS A 163 -14.80 -24.45 40.13
N ARG A 164 -15.85 -23.65 40.37
CA ARG A 164 -16.54 -23.57 41.67
C ARG A 164 -17.46 -24.77 41.94
N SER A 165 -18.04 -25.38 40.90
CA SER A 165 -18.80 -26.64 41.02
C SER A 165 -17.92 -27.90 41.03
N SER A 166 -16.70 -27.83 40.47
CA SER A 166 -15.75 -28.95 40.40
C SER A 166 -14.95 -29.15 41.69
N ALA A 167 -14.93 -28.18 42.60
CA ALA A 167 -14.39 -28.38 43.96
C ALA A 167 -15.13 -29.49 44.77
N ASN A 168 -16.18 -30.09 44.21
CA ASN A 168 -16.91 -31.21 44.80
C ASN A 168 -16.78 -32.54 44.04
N ASN A 169 -15.95 -32.64 42.98
CA ASN A 169 -15.59 -33.91 42.34
C ASN A 169 -14.23 -33.76 41.64
N ASN A 170 -13.21 -34.39 42.21
CA ASN A 170 -11.88 -34.52 41.63
C ASN A 170 -11.92 -35.48 40.44
N ASP A 171 -11.67 -34.98 39.23
CA ASP A 171 -10.98 -35.77 38.19
C ASP A 171 -10.39 -34.81 37.16
N ASP A 172 -9.05 -34.74 37.12
CA ASP A 172 -8.27 -33.87 36.26
C ASP A 172 -8.05 -34.52 34.88
N GLN A 173 -8.60 -33.92 33.82
CA GLN A 173 -8.12 -34.11 32.45
C GLN A 173 -8.08 -32.75 31.75
N ASP A 174 -6.92 -32.11 31.79
CA ASP A 174 -6.58 -31.00 30.88
C ASP A 174 -6.38 -31.59 29.48
N SER A 175 -7.33 -31.30 28.57
CA SER A 175 -7.18 -31.58 27.14
C SER A 175 -6.77 -30.27 26.43
N ASP A 176 -5.58 -30.27 25.84
CA ASP A 176 -4.97 -29.15 25.09
C ASP A 176 -5.70 -28.79 23.76
N ASP A 177 -6.94 -29.24 23.57
CA ASP A 177 -7.73 -29.01 22.33
C ASP A 177 -8.18 -27.55 22.14
N ASP A 178 -8.11 -26.70 23.18
CA ASP A 178 -8.56 -25.29 23.13
C ASP A 178 -7.54 -24.34 22.45
N LEU A 179 -6.40 -24.87 21.98
CA LEU A 179 -5.37 -24.11 21.26
C LEU A 179 -5.31 -24.41 19.75
N LEU A 180 -6.22 -25.20 19.20
CA LEU A 180 -6.30 -25.44 17.77
C LEU A 180 -7.03 -24.28 17.07
N ILE A 181 -6.30 -23.53 16.25
CA ILE A 181 -6.90 -22.58 15.31
C ILE A 181 -7.63 -23.41 14.26
N ASP A 182 -8.97 -23.30 14.20
CA ASP A 182 -9.79 -23.97 13.18
C ASP A 182 -9.25 -23.66 11.77
N GLU A 183 -8.76 -24.69 11.07
CA GLU A 183 -8.17 -24.59 9.72
C GLU A 183 -9.14 -23.95 8.69
N ASP A 184 -10.45 -23.92 8.99
CA ASP A 184 -11.50 -23.33 8.17
C ASP A 184 -11.44 -21.79 8.05
N GLU A 185 -10.81 -21.07 8.99
CA GLU A 185 -10.64 -19.62 8.88
C GLU A 185 -9.54 -19.23 7.87
N GLY A 186 -8.49 -20.05 7.75
CA GLY A 186 -7.44 -19.87 6.73
C GLY A 186 -7.98 -20.03 5.30
N ALA A 187 -8.89 -20.99 5.09
CA ALA A 187 -9.50 -21.25 3.79
C ALA A 187 -10.47 -20.15 3.33
N LYS A 188 -11.21 -19.52 4.26
CA LYS A 188 -12.12 -18.41 3.96
C LYS A 188 -11.36 -17.13 3.58
N GLY A 189 -10.23 -16.86 4.24
CA GLY A 189 -9.34 -15.74 3.89
C GLY A 189 -8.77 -15.86 2.48
N ALA A 190 -8.33 -17.06 2.09
CA ALA A 190 -7.82 -17.33 0.74
C ALA A 190 -8.92 -17.19 -0.34
N ARG A 191 -10.14 -17.71 -0.07
CA ARG A 191 -11.28 -17.58 -1.00
C ARG A 191 -11.78 -16.14 -1.15
N ALA A 192 -11.75 -15.34 -0.09
CA ALA A 192 -12.12 -13.93 -0.16
C ALA A 192 -11.13 -13.12 -1.03
N LEU A 193 -9.83 -13.40 -0.92
CA LEU A 193 -8.80 -12.82 -1.79
C LEU A 193 -8.99 -13.24 -3.26
N GLN A 194 -9.31 -14.52 -3.50
CA GLN A 194 -9.52 -15.06 -4.85
C GLN A 194 -10.79 -14.48 -5.52
N MET A 195 -11.89 -14.28 -4.78
CA MET A 195 -13.11 -13.61 -5.27
C MET A 195 -12.88 -12.13 -5.64
N VAL A 196 -12.05 -11.42 -4.86
CA VAL A 196 -11.71 -10.01 -5.13
C VAL A 196 -10.84 -9.86 -6.39
N THR A 197 -10.02 -10.86 -6.72
CA THR A 197 -9.24 -10.86 -7.96
C THR A 197 -10.10 -11.14 -9.20
N TYR A 198 -11.11 -12.01 -9.10
CA TYR A 198 -12.02 -12.29 -10.22
C TYR A 198 -12.96 -11.13 -10.54
N SER A 199 -13.45 -10.39 -9.53
CA SER A 199 -14.31 -9.23 -9.78
C SER A 199 -13.57 -8.08 -10.46
N LYS A 200 -12.26 -7.93 -10.23
CA LYS A 200 -11.43 -6.94 -10.94
C LYS A 200 -11.18 -7.31 -12.40
N LEU A 201 -11.09 -8.58 -12.76
CA LEU A 201 -10.91 -9.03 -14.14
C LEU A 201 -12.21 -8.96 -14.95
N ALA A 202 -13.35 -9.27 -14.32
CA ALA A 202 -14.66 -9.23 -14.97
C ALA A 202 -15.22 -7.81 -15.20
N LEU A 203 -14.62 -6.79 -14.58
CA LEU A 203 -14.95 -5.37 -14.80
C LEU A 203 -14.01 -4.69 -15.82
N SER A 204 -13.08 -5.45 -16.43
CA SER A 204 -12.08 -4.94 -17.37
C SER A 204 -12.15 -5.55 -18.78
N GLU A 205 -13.24 -6.26 -19.12
CA GLU A 205 -13.59 -6.62 -20.51
C GLU A 205 -14.80 -5.81 -20.99
#